data_AF-A0A834MBJ9-F1
#
_entry.id   AF-A0A834MBJ9-F1
#
_cell.length_a   1.000
_cell.length_b   1.000
_cell.length_c   1.000
_cell.angle_alpha   90.00
_cell.angle_beta   90.00
_cell.angle_gamma   90.00
#
_symmetry.space_group_name_H-M   'P 1'
#
loop_
_entity.id
_entity.type
_entity.pdbx_description
1 polymer ?
#
loop_
_entity_poly.entity_id
_entity_poly.type
_entity_poly.pdbx_seq_one_letter_code
_entity_poly.pdbx_strand_id
1 'polypeptide(L)'
;MCACHWLLGVGDRHLENSQVSLTNGVVLGIDFGHAFGTATQYLPIPELIPFRLTPHILELMLPLKEIGTFRDVFISCLKSLRKNKRPLLATMNVFIQEPPVEWLKLSGITWYPIHKINQAKTKLEGISSRNIVIEDLKSNSIAKPEIIQECIKAVEIENSNSMGNLTVEQQVDDLIKHAVDPKILSRLYVGWLPFI
;
A
#
# COMPACT_ATOMS: atom_id res chain seq x y z
N MET A 1 6.64 5.47 -8.55
CA MET A 1 6.20 5.81 -7.18
C MET A 1 5.33 4.71 -6.57
N CYS A 2 4.12 4.44 -7.11
CA CYS A 2 3.14 3.52 -6.50
C CYS A 2 3.67 2.10 -6.20
N ALA A 3 4.37 1.47 -7.15
CA ALA A 3 4.96 0.15 -6.95
C ALA A 3 5.96 0.10 -5.77
N CYS A 4 6.77 1.16 -5.60
CA CYS A 4 7.73 1.27 -4.51
C CYS A 4 7.04 1.54 -3.18
N HIS A 5 6.03 2.43 -3.16
CA HIS A 5 5.23 2.71 -1.96
C HIS A 5 4.51 1.45 -1.47
N TRP A 6 3.93 0.67 -2.38
CA TRP A 6 3.34 -0.63 -2.07
C TRP A 6 4.36 -1.58 -1.41
N LEU A 7 5.53 -1.74 -2.03
CA LEU A 7 6.58 -2.63 -1.54
C LEU A 7 7.02 -2.25 -0.12
N LEU A 8 7.29 -0.96 0.08
CA LEU A 8 7.70 -0.40 1.37
C LEU A 8 6.53 -0.30 2.36
N GLY A 9 5.27 -0.45 1.93
CA GLY A 9 4.10 -0.24 2.77
C GLY A 9 3.95 1.20 3.25
N VAL A 10 4.23 2.17 2.39
CA VAL A 10 4.08 3.60 2.69
C VAL A 10 2.60 3.95 2.68
N GLY A 11 2.10 4.44 3.81
CA GLY A 11 0.75 4.95 3.97
C GLY A 11 0.74 6.47 4.18
N ASP A 12 -0.39 6.98 4.66
CA ASP A 12 -0.73 8.39 4.79
C ASP A 12 -0.53 9.16 3.47
N ARG A 13 -1.01 8.59 2.35
CA ARG A 13 -0.83 9.16 1.00
C ARG A 13 -1.96 10.11 0.60
N HIS A 14 -2.24 11.09 1.46
CA HIS A 14 -3.10 12.22 1.12
C HIS A 14 -2.41 13.19 0.14
N LEU A 15 -3.15 14.19 -0.34
CA LEU A 15 -2.71 15.07 -1.43
C LEU A 15 -1.43 15.86 -1.10
N GLU A 16 -1.23 16.29 0.15
CA GLU A 16 -0.06 17.09 0.54
C GLU A 16 1.24 16.28 0.51
N ASN A 17 1.15 14.95 0.61
CA ASN A 17 2.30 14.04 0.56
C ASN A 17 2.70 13.63 -0.87
N SER A 18 2.10 14.26 -1.89
CA SER A 18 2.43 14.07 -3.31
C SER A 18 2.71 15.42 -3.98
N GLN A 19 3.98 15.75 -4.17
CA GLN A 19 4.37 16.98 -4.88
C GLN A 19 4.50 16.72 -6.37
N VAL A 20 3.89 17.59 -7.18
CA VAL A 20 3.98 17.53 -8.65
C VAL A 20 4.82 18.69 -9.15
N SER A 21 5.88 18.36 -9.89
CA SER A 21 6.69 19.37 -10.57
C SER A 21 5.92 19.95 -11.74
N LEU A 22 5.68 21.27 -11.72
CA LEU A 22 4.94 21.96 -12.78
C LEU A 22 5.71 22.07 -14.10
N THR A 23 7.02 21.81 -14.10
CA THR A 23 7.85 21.90 -15.31
C THR A 23 7.82 20.64 -16.15
N ASN A 24 7.73 19.47 -15.51
CA ASN A 24 7.87 18.17 -16.19
C ASN A 24 6.84 17.12 -15.75
N GLY A 25 5.90 17.46 -14.86
CA GLY A 25 4.84 16.56 -14.39
C GLY A 25 5.32 15.41 -13.50
N VAL A 26 6.58 15.41 -13.06
CA VAL A 26 7.13 14.37 -12.19
C VAL A 26 6.49 14.48 -10.80
N VAL A 27 6.03 13.35 -10.27
CA VAL A 27 5.44 13.24 -8.94
C VAL A 27 6.47 12.70 -7.94
N LEU A 28 6.64 13.41 -6.82
CA LEU A 28 7.50 13.04 -5.71
C LEU A 28 6.67 12.77 -4.46
N GLY A 29 6.86 11.59 -3.86
CA GLY A 29 6.33 11.30 -2.54
C GLY A 29 7.22 11.94 -1.47
N ILE A 30 6.62 12.64 -0.53
CA ILE A 30 7.29 13.22 0.64
C ILE A 30 6.64 12.69 1.92
N ASP A 31 7.29 12.94 3.05
CA ASP A 31 6.87 12.50 4.39
C ASP A 31 6.66 10.98 4.47
N PHE A 32 7.60 10.25 5.06
CA PHE A 32 7.51 8.79 5.20
C PHE A 32 7.26 8.37 6.66
N GLY A 33 6.54 9.20 7.43
CA GLY A 33 6.19 8.93 8.82
C GLY A 33 5.45 7.60 9.02
N HIS A 34 4.69 7.19 8.00
CA HIS A 34 4.05 5.86 7.95
C HIS A 34 4.64 4.98 6.86
N ALA A 35 5.56 4.08 7.24
CA ALA A 35 6.10 3.04 6.37
C ALA A 35 5.79 1.64 6.93
N PHE A 36 6.03 0.60 6.13
CA PHE A 36 5.89 -0.80 6.52
C PHE A 36 4.50 -1.16 7.08
N GLY A 37 3.43 -0.61 6.50
CA GLY A 37 2.04 -0.91 6.89
C GLY A 37 1.60 -0.26 8.20
N THR A 38 2.42 0.63 8.79
CA THR A 38 2.08 1.32 10.04
C THR A 38 0.80 2.15 9.96
N ALA A 39 0.47 2.73 8.79
CA ALA A 39 -0.79 3.44 8.60
C ALA A 39 -2.02 2.53 8.81
N THR A 40 -1.98 1.28 8.35
CA THR A 40 -3.06 0.32 8.52
C THR A 40 -3.10 -0.24 9.94
N GLN A 41 -1.93 -0.45 10.56
CA GLN A 41 -1.83 -1.07 11.88
C GLN A 41 -2.05 -0.10 13.05
N TYR A 42 -1.76 1.19 12.87
CA TYR A 42 -1.64 2.11 14.00
C TYR A 42 -2.43 3.42 13.85
N LEU A 43 -3.13 3.63 12.73
CA LEU A 43 -4.10 4.73 12.66
C LEU A 43 -5.45 4.28 13.26
N PRO A 44 -6.15 5.17 14.00
CA PRO A 44 -7.51 4.90 14.47
C PRO A 44 -8.51 4.65 13.32
N ILE A 45 -8.27 5.29 12.18
CA ILE A 45 -8.96 5.03 10.91
C ILE A 45 -7.88 4.44 9.97
N PRO A 46 -7.83 3.12 9.82
CA PRO A 46 -6.80 2.45 9.02
C PRO A 46 -6.84 2.88 7.55
N GLU A 47 -5.67 3.06 6.94
CA GLU A 47 -5.60 3.16 5.48
C GLU A 47 -5.67 1.75 4.87
N LEU A 48 -6.59 1.58 3.91
CA LEU A 48 -6.96 0.26 3.38
C LEU A 48 -6.40 0.00 1.98
N ILE A 49 -5.93 1.02 1.28
CA ILE A 49 -5.47 0.90 -0.10
C ILE A 49 -3.95 0.73 -0.18
N PRO A 50 -3.42 0.08 -1.23
CA PRO A 50 -1.99 -0.12 -1.39
C PRO A 50 -1.22 1.13 -1.85
N PHE A 51 -1.91 2.08 -2.50
CA PHE A 51 -1.40 3.36 -2.96
C PHE A 51 -2.56 4.25 -3.43
N ARG A 52 -2.34 5.57 -3.52
CA ARG A 52 -3.30 6.51 -4.09
C ARG A 52 -3.49 6.28 -5.59
N LEU A 53 -4.68 5.87 -5.99
CA LEU A 53 -5.16 5.86 -7.37
C LEU A 53 -6.66 6.16 -7.36
N THR A 54 -6.99 7.45 -7.45
CA THR A 54 -8.33 7.98 -7.25
C THR A 54 -9.03 8.31 -8.57
N PRO A 55 -10.36 8.55 -8.57
CA PRO A 55 -11.09 8.88 -9.79
C PRO A 55 -10.49 10.01 -10.63
N HIS A 56 -10.01 11.12 -10.03
CA HIS A 56 -9.41 12.21 -10.83
C HIS A 56 -8.12 11.77 -11.52
N ILE A 57 -7.31 10.93 -10.87
CA ILE A 57 -6.08 10.39 -11.49
C ILE A 57 -6.45 9.50 -12.68
N LEU A 58 -7.52 8.69 -12.55
CA LEU A 58 -8.00 7.84 -13.64
C LEU A 58 -8.62 8.65 -14.79
N GLU A 59 -9.33 9.73 -14.48
CA GLU A 59 -9.91 10.62 -15.47
C GLU A 59 -8.83 11.31 -16.33
N LEU A 60 -7.70 11.68 -15.74
CA LEU A 60 -6.54 12.20 -16.48
C LEU A 60 -5.99 11.19 -17.50
N MET A 61 -6.19 9.89 -17.27
CA MET A 61 -5.68 8.81 -18.12
C MET A 61 -6.70 8.33 -19.17
N LEU A 62 -7.81 9.02 -19.36
CA LEU A 62 -8.79 8.68 -20.40
C LEU A 62 -8.17 8.70 -21.81
N PRO A 63 -8.59 7.79 -22.72
CA PRO A 63 -9.69 6.83 -22.56
C PRO A 63 -9.28 5.51 -21.88
N LEU A 64 -7.97 5.26 -21.72
CA LEU A 64 -7.45 3.94 -21.31
C LEU A 64 -7.47 3.71 -19.79
N LYS A 65 -7.53 4.79 -19.01
CA LYS A 65 -7.51 4.78 -17.54
C LYS A 65 -6.35 3.94 -16.98
N GLU A 66 -6.62 3.09 -15.99
CA GLU A 66 -5.65 2.22 -15.33
C GLU A 66 -5.08 1.11 -16.22
N ILE A 67 -5.71 0.78 -17.35
CA ILE A 67 -5.33 -0.35 -18.21
C ILE A 67 -4.22 0.04 -19.21
N GLY A 68 -3.99 1.35 -19.41
CA GLY A 68 -2.98 1.87 -20.33
C GLY A 68 -1.55 1.88 -19.77
N THR A 69 -0.79 2.92 -20.13
CA THR A 69 0.64 3.06 -19.79
C THR A 69 0.94 2.91 -18.30
N PHE A 70 0.02 3.31 -17.42
CA PHE A 70 0.18 3.14 -15.97
C PHE A 70 0.44 1.68 -15.60
N ARG A 71 -0.38 0.75 -16.10
CA ARG A 71 -0.26 -0.69 -15.84
C ARG A 71 1.05 -1.25 -16.37
N ASP A 72 1.43 -0.92 -17.61
CA ASP A 72 2.64 -1.44 -18.23
C ASP A 72 3.93 -0.99 -17.51
N VAL A 73 3.96 0.27 -17.10
CA VAL A 73 5.05 0.82 -16.28
C VAL A 73 5.07 0.16 -14.91
N PHE A 74 3.91 -0.05 -14.29
CA PHE A 74 3.81 -0.75 -13.01
C PHE A 74 4.36 -2.18 -13.12
N ILE A 75 3.94 -2.94 -14.14
CA ILE A 75 4.42 -4.30 -14.42
C ILE A 75 5.94 -4.31 -14.59
N SER A 76 6.47 -3.40 -15.41
CA SER A 76 7.92 -3.32 -15.67
C SER A 76 8.72 -3.00 -14.41
N CYS A 77 8.21 -2.08 -13.57
CA CYS A 77 8.80 -1.75 -12.28
C CYS A 77 8.76 -2.94 -11.32
N LEU A 78 7.60 -3.58 -11.15
CA LEU A 78 7.41 -4.70 -10.24
C LEU A 78 8.21 -5.94 -10.67
N LYS A 79 8.33 -6.21 -11.98
CA LYS A 79 9.23 -7.24 -12.53
C LYS A 79 10.67 -7.00 -12.08
N SER A 80 11.13 -5.75 -12.18
CA SER A 80 12.49 -5.35 -11.80
C SER A 80 12.71 -5.47 -10.28
N LEU A 81 11.73 -5.09 -9.47
CA LEU A 81 11.76 -5.24 -8.01
C LEU A 81 11.83 -6.73 -7.61
N ARG A 82 10.97 -7.59 -8.17
CA ARG A 82 10.98 -9.03 -7.87
C ARG A 82 12.30 -9.70 -8.32
N LYS A 83 12.83 -9.34 -9.50
CA LYS A 83 14.12 -9.85 -10.00
C LYS A 83 15.27 -9.55 -9.03
N ASN A 84 15.26 -8.36 -8.43
CA ASN A 84 16.29 -7.90 -7.50
C ASN A 84 15.87 -8.03 -6.03
N LYS A 85 15.01 -9.00 -5.68
CA LYS A 85 14.47 -9.12 -4.32
C LYS A 85 15.52 -9.31 -3.23
N ARG A 86 16.62 -10.03 -3.51
CA ARG A 86 17.68 -10.32 -2.52
C ARG A 86 18.36 -9.05 -1.97
N PRO A 87 18.97 -8.20 -2.81
CA PRO A 87 19.59 -6.97 -2.32
C PRO A 87 18.57 -6.02 -1.69
N LEU A 88 17.35 -5.91 -2.25
CA LEU A 88 16.30 -5.08 -1.66
C LEU A 88 15.94 -5.51 -0.23
N LEU A 89 15.70 -6.81 -0.02
CA LEU A 89 15.39 -7.35 1.30
C LEU A 89 16.55 -7.18 2.28
N ALA A 90 17.79 -7.33 1.83
CA ALA A 90 18.97 -7.08 2.66
C ALA A 90 19.03 -5.62 3.13
N THR A 91 18.83 -4.67 2.22
CA THR A 91 18.79 -3.24 2.55
C THR A 91 17.62 -2.92 3.49
N MET A 92 16.42 -3.40 3.18
CA MET A 92 15.24 -3.20 4.05
C MET A 92 15.46 -3.80 5.44
N ASN A 93 16.14 -4.94 5.56
CA ASN A 93 16.44 -5.57 6.85
C ASN A 93 17.29 -4.66 7.73
N VAL A 94 18.28 -3.97 7.17
CA VAL A 94 19.08 -3.00 7.95
C VAL A 94 18.17 -1.88 8.49
N PHE A 95 17.34 -1.27 7.65
CA PHE A 95 16.43 -0.20 8.06
C PHE A 95 15.35 -0.64 9.07
N ILE A 96 14.83 -1.86 8.94
CA ILE A 96 13.76 -2.37 9.79
C ILE A 96 14.29 -2.77 11.18
N GLN A 97 15.53 -3.23 11.29
CA GLN A 97 16.16 -3.56 12.57
C GLN A 97 16.48 -2.29 13.39
N GLU A 98 16.75 -1.18 12.70
CA GLU A 98 16.99 0.14 13.30
C GLU A 98 15.93 1.15 12.82
N PRO A 99 14.65 1.00 13.25
CA PRO A 99 13.61 1.91 12.81
C PRO A 99 13.92 3.34 13.30
N PRO A 100 13.65 4.37 12.47
CA PRO A 100 13.71 5.76 12.90
C PRO A 100 12.94 5.99 14.20
N VAL A 101 13.50 6.84 15.06
CA VAL A 101 12.91 7.19 16.37
C VAL A 101 11.46 7.68 16.23
N GLU A 102 11.12 8.32 15.12
CA GLU A 102 9.76 8.77 14.79
C GLU A 102 8.75 7.61 14.73
N TRP A 103 9.14 6.45 14.19
CA TRP A 103 8.26 5.27 14.15
C TRP A 103 8.09 4.63 15.53
N LEU A 104 9.10 4.76 16.40
CA LEU A 104 9.07 4.27 17.78
C LEU A 104 8.33 5.24 18.74
N LYS A 105 8.29 6.54 18.41
CA LYS A 105 7.64 7.59 19.19
C LYS A 105 6.12 7.65 19.01
N LEU A 106 5.59 6.97 17.99
CA LEU A 106 4.17 6.69 17.87
C LEU A 106 3.78 5.73 19.03
N SER A 107 3.53 6.33 20.19
CA SER A 107 3.15 5.80 21.49
C SER A 107 2.65 4.34 21.54
N GLY A 108 3.41 3.45 22.20
CA GLY A 108 2.94 2.11 22.62
C GLY A 108 2.91 1.04 21.52
N ILE A 109 3.49 1.32 20.36
CA ILE A 109 3.54 0.40 19.23
C ILE A 109 4.58 -0.70 19.46
N THR A 110 4.15 -1.95 19.42
CA THR A 110 5.07 -3.09 19.39
C THR A 110 5.61 -3.29 17.97
N TRP A 111 6.85 -2.84 17.73
CA TRP A 111 7.55 -3.02 16.47
C TRP A 111 8.11 -4.44 16.36
N TYR A 112 7.73 -5.18 15.32
CA TYR A 112 8.21 -6.54 15.05
C TYR A 112 9.02 -6.59 13.74
N PRO A 113 10.35 -6.34 13.79
CA PRO A 113 11.21 -6.27 12.61
C PRO A 113 11.07 -7.46 11.65
N ILE A 114 11.10 -8.68 12.20
CA ILE A 114 11.06 -9.92 11.43
C ILE A 114 9.75 -10.04 10.64
N HIS A 115 8.63 -9.63 11.25
CA HIS A 115 7.32 -9.66 10.59
C HIS A 115 7.28 -8.68 9.41
N LYS A 116 7.82 -7.47 9.56
CA LYS A 116 7.89 -6.47 8.48
C LYS A 116 8.74 -6.94 7.30
N ILE A 117 9.88 -7.60 7.57
CA ILE A 117 10.70 -8.19 6.50
C ILE A 117 10.00 -9.34 5.79
N ASN A 118 9.35 -10.22 6.54
CA ASN A 118 8.58 -11.31 5.95
C ASN A 118 7.44 -10.78 5.07
N GLN A 119 6.77 -9.71 5.49
CA GLN A 119 5.74 -9.05 4.69
C GLN A 119 6.30 -8.45 3.39
N ALA A 120 7.45 -7.77 3.44
CA ALA A 120 8.12 -7.28 2.23
C ALA A 120 8.53 -8.42 1.29
N LYS A 121 8.98 -9.55 1.86
CA LYS A 121 9.32 -10.76 1.09
C LYS A 121 8.08 -11.35 0.41
N THR A 122 6.96 -11.52 1.11
CA THR A 122 5.73 -12.08 0.52
C THR A 122 5.14 -11.16 -0.56
N LYS A 123 5.24 -9.83 -0.38
CA LYS A 123 4.92 -8.85 -1.44
C LYS A 123 5.73 -9.10 -2.70
N LEU A 124 7.03 -9.36 -2.59
CA LEU A 124 7.93 -9.69 -3.71
C LEU A 124 7.71 -11.11 -4.27
N GLU A 125 6.99 -11.97 -3.56
CA GLU A 125 6.67 -13.34 -3.98
C GLU A 125 5.28 -13.46 -4.61
N GLY A 126 4.52 -12.36 -4.68
CA GLY A 126 3.24 -12.32 -5.39
C GLY A 126 2.04 -12.64 -4.53
N ILE A 127 2.05 -12.27 -3.26
CA ILE A 127 0.83 -12.29 -2.44
C ILE A 127 -0.17 -11.21 -2.94
N SER A 128 -1.47 -11.52 -2.83
CA SER A 128 -2.54 -10.52 -3.01
C SER A 128 -2.41 -9.39 -1.99
N SER A 129 -2.66 -8.18 -2.48
CA SER A 129 -2.61 -6.96 -1.67
C SER A 129 -3.65 -6.94 -0.56
N ARG A 130 -4.83 -7.54 -0.79
CA ARG A 130 -5.92 -7.63 0.19
C ARG A 130 -5.53 -8.49 1.39
N ASN A 131 -4.84 -9.61 1.16
CA ASN A 131 -4.39 -10.48 2.24
C ASN A 131 -3.43 -9.77 3.20
N ILE A 132 -2.52 -8.96 2.65
CA ILE A 132 -1.58 -8.15 3.42
C ILE A 132 -2.32 -7.12 4.27
N VAL A 133 -3.27 -6.40 3.67
CA VAL A 133 -4.07 -5.40 4.41
C VAL A 133 -4.92 -6.06 5.50
N ILE A 134 -5.52 -7.22 5.24
CA ILE A 134 -6.28 -7.98 6.24
C ILE A 134 -5.38 -8.43 7.41
N GLU A 135 -4.17 -8.90 7.12
CA GLU A 135 -3.18 -9.26 8.14
C GLU A 135 -2.79 -8.04 8.99
N ASP A 136 -2.53 -6.90 8.35
CA ASP A 136 -2.23 -5.64 9.05
C ASP A 136 -3.41 -5.16 9.90
N LEU A 137 -4.63 -5.21 9.39
CA LEU A 137 -5.85 -4.87 10.13
C LEU A 137 -6.05 -5.75 11.36
N LYS A 138 -5.79 -7.06 11.26
CA LYS A 138 -5.87 -7.99 12.40
C LYS A 138 -4.84 -7.68 13.48
N SER A 139 -3.71 -7.09 13.10
CA SER A 139 -2.67 -6.63 14.03
C SER A 139 -2.90 -5.21 14.57
N ASN A 140 -3.96 -4.52 14.14
CA ASN A 140 -4.24 -3.17 14.59
C ASN A 140 -4.65 -3.15 16.06
N SER A 141 -3.94 -2.36 16.87
CA SER A 141 -4.11 -2.28 18.32
C SER A 141 -4.81 -0.98 18.80
N ILE A 142 -5.16 -0.08 17.88
CA ILE A 142 -5.64 1.28 18.17
C ILE A 142 -7.10 1.46 17.80
N ALA A 143 -7.50 0.95 16.63
CA ALA A 143 -8.87 1.05 16.15
C ALA A 143 -9.80 0.14 16.97
N LYS A 144 -11.08 0.53 17.06
CA LYS A 144 -12.10 -0.29 17.74
C LYS A 144 -12.34 -1.60 16.97
N PRO A 145 -12.59 -2.73 17.65
CA PRO A 145 -12.82 -4.02 16.98
C PRO A 145 -13.95 -3.99 15.94
N GLU A 146 -15.00 -3.20 16.17
CA GLU A 146 -16.12 -3.07 15.22
C GLU A 146 -15.68 -2.41 13.91
N ILE A 147 -14.82 -1.39 14.00
CA ILE A 147 -14.25 -0.70 12.83
C ILE A 147 -13.36 -1.67 12.06
N ILE A 148 -12.47 -2.40 12.75
CA ILE A 148 -11.59 -3.39 12.12
C ILE A 148 -12.41 -4.44 11.38
N GLN A 149 -13.47 -4.97 11.99
CA GLN A 149 -14.31 -5.99 11.37
C GLN A 149 -15.02 -5.46 10.12
N GLU A 150 -15.45 -4.20 10.12
CA GLU A 150 -16.07 -3.57 8.94
C GLU A 150 -15.05 -3.29 7.83
N CYS A 151 -13.83 -2.86 8.18
CA CYS A 151 -12.73 -2.72 7.23
C CYS A 151 -12.37 -4.07 6.58
N ILE A 152 -12.26 -5.14 7.37
CA ILE A 152 -11.96 -6.49 6.85
C ILE A 152 -13.05 -6.91 5.86
N LYS A 153 -14.34 -6.77 6.21
CA LYS A 153 -15.46 -7.09 5.31
C LYS A 153 -15.44 -6.27 4.01
N ALA A 154 -14.95 -5.04 4.05
CA ALA A 154 -14.84 -4.19 2.85
C ALA A 154 -13.67 -4.60 1.95
N VAL A 155 -12.58 -5.11 2.53
CA VAL A 155 -11.37 -5.56 1.80
C VAL A 155 -11.53 -6.99 1.29
N GLU A 156 -12.23 -7.86 2.01
CA GLU A 156 -12.52 -9.23 1.61
C GLU A 156 -13.39 -9.29 0.34
N ILE A 157 -13.03 -10.16 -0.60
CA ILE A 157 -13.84 -10.46 -1.78
C ILE A 157 -14.48 -11.83 -1.58
N GLU A 158 -15.82 -11.89 -1.69
CA GLU A 158 -16.56 -13.15 -1.76
C GLU A 158 -16.05 -13.96 -2.98
N ASN A 159 -15.49 -15.15 -2.73
CA ASN A 159 -14.90 -16.10 -3.70
C ASN A 159 -13.44 -15.91 -4.14
N SER A 160 -12.65 -15.03 -3.52
CA SER A 160 -11.19 -15.07 -3.72
C SER A 160 -10.55 -16.09 -2.79
N ASN A 161 -10.54 -17.37 -3.17
CA ASN A 161 -9.62 -18.34 -2.55
C ASN A 161 -8.19 -17.85 -2.83
N SER A 162 -7.62 -17.16 -1.83
CA SER A 162 -6.20 -17.02 -1.52
C SER A 162 -5.25 -17.28 -2.70
N MET A 163 -5.20 -16.36 -3.66
CA MET A 163 -4.11 -16.33 -4.63
C MET A 163 -2.82 -15.88 -3.92
N GLY A 164 -2.11 -16.83 -3.33
CA GLY A 164 -0.67 -16.74 -3.15
C GLY A 164 0.04 -17.05 -4.48
N ASN A 165 1.23 -16.52 -4.69
CA ASN A 165 2.07 -16.74 -5.88
C ASN A 165 1.50 -16.19 -7.21
N LEU A 166 0.87 -15.02 -7.17
CA LEU A 166 0.46 -14.29 -8.37
C LEU A 166 1.65 -14.02 -9.30
N THR A 167 1.42 -14.11 -10.60
CA THR A 167 2.35 -13.54 -11.58
C THR A 167 2.49 -12.03 -11.37
N VAL A 168 3.47 -11.39 -12.01
CA VAL A 168 3.65 -9.95 -11.84
C VAL A 168 2.43 -9.20 -12.39
N GLU A 169 1.96 -9.61 -13.56
CA GLU A 169 0.77 -9.06 -14.21
C GLU A 169 -0.46 -9.19 -13.33
N GLN A 170 -0.72 -10.39 -12.79
CA GLN A 170 -1.87 -10.61 -11.91
C GLN A 170 -1.76 -9.82 -10.60
N GLN A 171 -0.56 -9.68 -10.04
CA GLN A 171 -0.37 -8.87 -8.82
C GLN A 171 -0.60 -7.38 -9.10
N VAL A 172 -0.17 -6.86 -10.25
CA VAL A 172 -0.48 -5.47 -10.64
C VAL A 172 -1.99 -5.30 -10.82
N ASP A 173 -2.67 -6.24 -11.47
CA ASP A 173 -4.11 -6.19 -11.66
C ASP A 173 -4.87 -6.24 -10.32
N ASP A 174 -4.44 -7.11 -9.39
CA ASP A 174 -4.97 -7.17 -8.03
C ASP A 174 -4.79 -5.84 -7.28
N LEU A 175 -3.58 -5.27 -7.34
CA LEU A 175 -3.22 -4.00 -6.70
C LEU A 175 -4.04 -2.82 -7.24
N ILE A 176 -4.19 -2.73 -8.56
CA ILE A 176 -4.97 -1.67 -9.20
C ILE A 176 -6.44 -1.82 -8.80
N LYS A 177 -7.02 -3.01 -8.93
CA LYS A 177 -8.41 -3.29 -8.52
C LYS A 177 -8.66 -3.04 -7.04
N HIS A 178 -7.63 -3.19 -6.20
CA HIS A 178 -7.69 -2.83 -4.80
C HIS A 178 -7.72 -1.30 -4.62
N ALA A 179 -6.78 -0.59 -5.22
CA ALA A 179 -6.62 0.84 -5.05
C ALA A 179 -7.84 1.67 -5.52
N VAL A 180 -8.56 1.19 -6.53
CA VAL A 180 -9.70 1.90 -7.14
C VAL A 180 -11.07 1.44 -6.61
N ASP A 181 -11.12 0.51 -5.64
CA ASP A 181 -12.37 -0.09 -5.17
C ASP A 181 -13.26 0.94 -4.45
N PRO A 182 -14.46 1.29 -4.96
CA PRO A 182 -15.33 2.27 -4.33
C PRO A 182 -15.76 1.88 -2.91
N LYS A 183 -15.87 0.57 -2.62
CA LYS A 183 -16.20 0.10 -1.26
C LYS A 183 -15.10 0.47 -0.26
N ILE A 184 -13.86 0.48 -0.72
CA ILE A 184 -12.69 0.78 0.12
C ILE A 184 -12.49 2.29 0.18
N LEU A 185 -12.51 2.99 -0.97
CA LEU A 185 -12.34 4.44 -1.05
C LEU A 185 -13.36 5.20 -0.19
N SER A 186 -14.62 4.75 -0.14
CA SER A 186 -15.67 5.38 0.67
C SER A 186 -15.51 5.23 2.19
N ARG A 187 -14.55 4.42 2.64
CA ARG A 187 -14.27 4.14 4.05
C ARG A 187 -12.94 4.74 4.53
N LEU A 188 -12.21 5.44 3.67
CA LEU A 188 -10.97 6.10 4.03
C LEU A 188 -11.23 7.36 4.88
N TYR A 189 -10.20 7.78 5.62
CA TYR A 189 -10.24 9.02 6.39
C TYR A 189 -10.62 10.23 5.52
N VAL A 190 -11.48 11.12 6.03
CA VAL A 190 -12.00 12.26 5.26
C VAL A 190 -10.90 13.18 4.73
N GLY A 191 -9.86 13.43 5.51
CA GLY A 191 -8.70 14.26 5.10
C GLY A 191 -7.83 13.60 4.03
N TRP A 192 -8.02 12.31 3.76
CA TRP A 192 -7.35 11.62 2.66
C TRP A 192 -7.93 12.02 1.29
N LEU A 193 -9.17 12.55 1.27
CA LEU A 193 -9.88 13.03 0.09
C LEU A 193 -9.96 11.96 -1.03
N PRO A 194 -10.64 10.83 -0.80
CA PRO A 194 -10.64 9.69 -1.72
C PRO A 194 -11.45 9.87 -3.00
N PHE A 195 -12.38 10.81 -2.98
CA PHE A 195 -13.21 11.20 -4.12
C PHE A 195 -12.46 12.13 -5.10
N ILE A 196 -11.30 12.67 -4.69
CA ILE A 196 -10.41 13.44 -5.56
C ILE A 196 -9.41 12.50 -6.22
#